data_AF-A0A1Z9FC14-F1
#
_entry.id   AF-A0A1Z9FC14-F1
#
_cell.length_a   1.000
_cell.length_b   1.000
_cell.length_c   1.000
_cell.angle_alpha   90.00
_cell.angle_beta   90.00
_cell.angle_gamma   90.00
#
_symmetry.space_group_name_H-M   'P 1'
#
loop_
_entity.id
_entity.type
_entity.pdbx_description
1 polymer ?
#
loop_
_entity_poly.entity_id
_entity_poly.type
_entity_poly.pdbx_seq_one_letter_code
_entity_poly.pdbx_strand_id
1 'polypeptide(L)'
;ISSFLLAHDGSNRSFSKLGFNEGHHSLSHHRQAQDKMDKIAKIDTFYTKQLAYFLKQMKSTEDIDGNTLLHNSMIVWGSGISDADRHTHDDLPIILAGNAGGKFQTGRHVEIPDNTPLNNLYMRLLREAGASVDRIGDSSGLLTQV
;
A
#
# COMPACT_ATOMS: atom_id res chain seq x y z
N ILE A 1 -13.60 8.61 -7.83
CA ILE A 1 -12.60 8.30 -6.77
C ILE A 1 -13.33 7.53 -5.69
N SER A 2 -12.88 6.33 -5.34
CA SER A 2 -13.44 5.52 -4.24
C SER A 2 -12.33 5.26 -3.23
N SER A 3 -12.65 5.32 -1.94
CA SER A 3 -11.74 4.97 -0.85
C SER A 3 -12.33 3.81 -0.07
N PHE A 4 -11.57 2.74 0.09
CA PHE A 4 -11.99 1.54 0.80
C PHE A 4 -11.07 1.29 2.00
N LEU A 5 -11.56 1.57 3.20
CA LEU A 5 -10.83 1.33 4.44
C LEU A 5 -10.94 -0.15 4.83
N LEU A 6 -9.82 -0.88 4.79
CA LEU A 6 -9.77 -2.31 5.08
C LEU A 6 -9.68 -2.63 6.58
N ALA A 7 -9.07 -1.73 7.35
CA ALA A 7 -8.93 -1.84 8.80
C ALA A 7 -8.54 -0.49 9.41
N HIS A 8 -8.72 -0.34 10.72
CA HIS A 8 -8.24 0.80 11.50
C HIS A 8 -6.80 0.51 11.99
N ASP A 9 -5.91 1.50 11.97
CA ASP A 9 -4.46 1.31 12.25
C ASP A 9 -4.16 0.80 13.67
N GLY A 10 -5.03 1.12 14.64
CA GLY A 10 -4.99 0.57 16.01
C GLY A 10 -5.79 -0.73 16.22
N SER A 11 -6.27 -1.38 15.15
CA SER A 11 -7.11 -2.56 15.27
C SER A 11 -6.36 -3.73 15.90
N ASN A 12 -6.78 -4.15 17.09
CA ASN A 12 -6.22 -5.33 17.75
C ASN A 12 -6.91 -6.63 17.31
N ARG A 13 -7.30 -6.71 16.03
CA ARG A 13 -7.96 -7.89 15.45
C ARG A 13 -7.07 -9.12 15.60
N SER A 14 -7.66 -10.23 16.06
CA SER A 14 -7.00 -11.53 16.06
C SER A 14 -7.20 -12.26 14.74
N PHE A 15 -6.25 -13.16 14.43
CA PHE A 15 -6.24 -13.96 13.21
C PHE A 15 -6.28 -15.46 13.54
N SER A 16 -7.32 -15.88 14.27
CA SER A 16 -7.49 -17.28 14.72
C SER A 16 -7.36 -18.32 13.60
N LYS A 17 -7.81 -17.99 12.38
CA LYS A 17 -7.68 -18.84 11.19
C LYS A 17 -6.22 -19.11 10.76
N LEU A 18 -5.26 -18.30 11.23
CA LEU A 18 -3.83 -18.47 11.00
C LEU A 18 -3.13 -19.26 12.13
N GLY A 19 -3.90 -19.74 13.12
CA GLY A 19 -3.41 -20.62 14.19
C GLY A 19 -2.97 -19.91 15.47
N PHE A 20 -3.32 -18.64 15.66
CA PHE A 20 -2.99 -17.84 16.84
C PHE A 20 -4.08 -16.80 17.12
N ASN A 21 -4.22 -16.36 18.38
CA ASN A 21 -5.37 -15.56 18.83
C ASN A 21 -4.99 -14.19 19.38
N GLU A 22 -3.71 -13.89 19.47
CA GLU A 22 -3.19 -12.57 19.82
C GLU A 22 -3.66 -11.53 18.80
N GLY A 23 -3.91 -10.31 19.29
CA GLY A 23 -4.29 -9.22 18.42
C GLY A 23 -3.10 -8.68 17.63
N HIS A 24 -3.35 -8.27 16.39
CA HIS A 24 -2.31 -7.80 15.46
C HIS A 24 -1.50 -6.62 16.02
N HIS A 25 -2.17 -5.62 16.60
CA HIS A 25 -1.48 -4.50 17.23
C HIS A 25 -0.61 -4.94 18.41
N SER A 26 -1.08 -5.86 19.26
CA SER A 26 -0.25 -6.41 20.34
C SER A 26 0.98 -7.18 19.83
N LEU A 27 0.85 -7.86 18.69
CA LEU A 27 1.96 -8.55 18.04
C LEU A 27 2.99 -7.56 17.50
N SER A 28 2.56 -6.44 16.91
CA SER A 28 3.43 -5.44 16.28
C SER A 28 4.46 -4.83 17.24
N HIS A 29 4.15 -4.77 18.54
CA HIS A 29 5.12 -4.53 19.62
C HIS A 29 5.97 -5.78 19.89
N HIS A 30 6.72 -6.20 18.88
CA HIS A 30 7.38 -7.50 18.86
C HIS A 30 8.63 -7.57 19.75
N ARG A 31 9.30 -6.45 20.04
CA ARG A 31 10.55 -6.39 20.83
C ARG A 31 11.59 -7.42 20.38
N GLN A 32 11.71 -7.59 19.06
CA GLN A 32 12.56 -8.61 18.42
C GLN A 32 12.25 -10.07 18.79
N ALA A 33 11.08 -10.37 19.37
CA ALA A 33 10.66 -11.74 19.64
C ALA A 33 10.29 -12.44 18.33
N GLN A 34 11.04 -13.49 17.98
CA GLN A 34 10.90 -14.21 16.72
C GLN A 34 9.49 -14.80 16.54
N ASP A 35 8.89 -15.32 17.62
CA ASP A 35 7.54 -15.90 17.55
C ASP A 35 6.48 -14.88 17.14
N LYS A 36 6.62 -13.62 17.58
CA LYS A 36 5.73 -12.53 17.19
C LYS A 36 5.97 -12.11 15.75
N MET A 37 7.24 -11.98 15.34
CA MET A 37 7.59 -11.63 13.96
C MET A 37 7.08 -12.68 12.96
N ASP A 38 7.18 -13.97 13.30
CA ASP A 38 6.65 -15.07 12.47
C ASP A 38 5.11 -15.01 12.35
N LYS A 39 4.41 -14.62 13.42
CA LYS A 39 2.95 -14.40 13.39
C LYS A 39 2.58 -13.19 12.54
N ILE A 40 3.30 -12.07 12.65
CA ILE A 40 3.13 -10.88 11.80
C ILE A 40 3.34 -11.24 10.33
N ALA A 41 4.41 -11.97 10.00
CA ALA A 41 4.68 -12.40 8.63
C ALA A 41 3.52 -13.23 8.03
N LYS A 42 2.85 -14.06 8.84
CA LYS A 42 1.64 -14.78 8.41
C LYS A 42 0.46 -13.85 8.15
N ILE A 43 0.27 -12.81 8.96
CA ILE A 43 -0.75 -11.77 8.76
C ILE A 43 -0.47 -10.98 7.47
N ASP A 44 0.77 -10.53 7.28
CA ASP A 44 1.18 -9.79 6.08
C ASP A 44 1.01 -10.64 4.81
N THR A 45 1.39 -11.92 4.89
CA THR A 45 1.16 -12.89 3.81
C THR A 45 -0.34 -13.04 3.51
N PHE A 46 -1.19 -13.11 4.54
CA PHE A 46 -2.64 -13.17 4.35
C PHE A 46 -3.16 -11.93 3.63
N TYR A 47 -2.80 -10.73 4.08
CA TYR A 47 -3.24 -9.48 3.45
C TYR A 47 -2.72 -9.34 2.02
N THR A 48 -1.45 -9.69 1.78
CA THR A 48 -0.85 -9.67 0.44
C THR A 48 -1.55 -10.65 -0.50
N LYS A 49 -2.00 -11.82 -0.02
CA LYS A 49 -2.85 -12.74 -0.81
C LYS A 49 -4.21 -12.13 -1.15
N GLN A 50 -4.83 -11.37 -0.25
CA GLN A 50 -6.08 -10.68 -0.55
C GLN A 50 -5.89 -9.56 -1.58
N LEU A 51 -4.80 -8.78 -1.46
CA LEU A 51 -4.42 -7.80 -2.47
C LEU A 51 -4.22 -8.46 -3.84
N ALA A 52 -3.46 -9.56 -3.89
CA ALA A 52 -3.22 -10.28 -5.14
C ALA A 52 -4.53 -10.81 -5.77
N TYR A 53 -5.45 -11.33 -4.95
CA TYR A 53 -6.78 -11.72 -5.41
C TYR A 53 -7.55 -10.53 -5.99
N PHE A 54 -7.61 -9.40 -5.27
CA PHE A 54 -8.29 -8.18 -5.69
C PHE A 54 -7.72 -7.64 -7.01
N LEU A 55 -6.39 -7.50 -7.12
CA LEU A 55 -5.73 -7.05 -8.34
C LEU A 55 -5.96 -8.03 -9.51
N LYS A 56 -6.00 -9.34 -9.25
CA LYS A 56 -6.33 -10.34 -10.27
C LYS A 56 -7.77 -10.16 -10.78
N GLN A 57 -8.73 -9.91 -9.90
CA GLN A 57 -10.11 -9.61 -10.32
C GLN A 57 -10.15 -8.36 -11.20
N MET A 58 -9.52 -7.25 -10.78
CA MET A 58 -9.46 -6.02 -11.59
C MET A 58 -8.77 -6.23 -12.93
N LYS A 59 -7.71 -7.05 -12.98
CA LYS A 59 -7.02 -7.38 -14.24
C LYS A 59 -7.88 -8.24 -15.17
N SER A 60 -8.77 -9.08 -14.64
CA SER A 60 -9.66 -9.91 -15.44
C SER A 60 -10.96 -9.22 -15.86
N THR A 61 -11.25 -8.04 -15.30
CA THR A 61 -12.43 -7.24 -15.66
C THR A 61 -12.05 -6.27 -16.76
N GLU A 62 -12.73 -6.35 -17.90
CA GLU A 62 -12.61 -5.35 -18.96
C GLU A 62 -13.37 -4.07 -18.58
N ASP A 63 -12.80 -2.92 -18.91
CA ASP A 63 -13.38 -1.59 -18.78
C ASP A 63 -13.95 -1.14 -20.13
N ILE A 64 -14.69 -0.04 -20.17
CA ILE A 64 -15.45 0.40 -21.35
C ILE A 64 -14.59 0.73 -22.58
N ASP A 65 -13.29 0.96 -22.39
CA ASP A 65 -12.33 1.29 -23.44
C ASP A 65 -11.60 0.07 -24.01
N GLY A 66 -11.94 -1.15 -23.55
CA GLY A 66 -11.32 -2.41 -23.96
C GLY A 66 -10.03 -2.74 -23.20
N ASN A 67 -9.55 -1.87 -22.31
CA ASN A 67 -8.47 -2.19 -21.38
C ASN A 67 -9.02 -2.88 -20.14
N THR A 68 -8.13 -3.44 -19.30
CA THR A 68 -8.56 -4.00 -18.01
C THR A 68 -8.84 -2.88 -17.00
N LEU A 69 -9.77 -3.09 -16.06
CA LEU A 69 -10.05 -2.14 -14.98
C LEU A 69 -8.78 -1.77 -14.19
N LEU A 70 -7.86 -2.73 -14.00
CA LEU A 70 -6.58 -2.45 -13.36
C LEU A 70 -5.71 -1.47 -14.18
N HIS A 71 -5.73 -1.55 -15.50
CA HIS A 71 -4.98 -0.63 -16.37
C HIS A 71 -5.41 0.82 -16.14
N ASN A 72 -6.71 1.07 -16.03
CA ASN A 72 -7.29 2.39 -15.83
C ASN A 72 -7.26 2.87 -14.37
N SER A 73 -6.79 2.03 -13.44
CA SER A 73 -6.78 2.33 -12.01
C SER A 73 -5.42 2.78 -11.50
N MET A 74 -5.44 3.40 -10.32
CA MET A 74 -4.28 3.68 -9.47
C MET A 74 -4.58 3.14 -8.07
N ILE A 75 -3.86 2.09 -7.66
CA ILE A 75 -4.04 1.43 -6.36
C ILE A 75 -2.75 1.58 -5.57
N VAL A 76 -2.81 2.26 -4.43
CA VAL A 76 -1.73 2.30 -3.45
C VAL A 76 -2.01 1.30 -2.35
N TRP A 77 -1.06 0.42 -2.09
CA TRP A 77 -1.06 -0.50 -0.96
C TRP A 77 0.23 -0.33 -0.19
N GLY A 78 0.15 -0.21 1.14
CA GLY A 78 1.34 -0.08 1.97
C GLY A 78 1.02 0.29 3.40
N SER A 79 2.03 0.76 4.11
CA SER A 79 1.97 1.16 5.51
C SER A 79 2.61 2.53 5.71
N GLY A 80 2.13 3.28 6.71
CA GLY A 80 2.78 4.50 7.19
C GLY A 80 3.98 4.23 8.11
N ILE A 81 4.26 2.97 8.41
CA ILE A 81 5.40 2.51 9.22
C ILE A 81 6.08 1.30 8.55
N SER A 82 7.42 1.31 8.48
CA SER A 82 8.23 0.20 7.94
C SER A 82 8.61 -0.83 9.01
N ASP A 83 8.85 -0.38 10.24
CA ASP A 83 9.03 -1.21 11.43
C ASP A 83 7.96 -0.81 12.46
N ALA A 84 7.13 -1.77 12.85
CA ALA A 84 5.98 -1.52 13.71
C ALA A 84 6.31 -1.49 15.21
N ASP A 85 7.43 -2.07 15.65
CA ASP A 85 7.87 -1.99 17.06
C ASP A 85 8.57 -0.65 17.32
N ARG A 86 9.30 -0.15 16.32
CA ARG A 86 10.01 1.13 16.38
C ARG A 86 9.18 2.32 15.92
N HIS A 87 8.07 2.07 15.23
CA HIS A 87 7.29 3.10 14.56
C HIS A 87 8.14 3.91 13.56
N THR A 88 9.00 3.22 12.80
CA THR A 88 9.88 3.85 11.80
C THR A 88 9.06 4.33 10.61
N HIS A 89 9.23 5.60 10.23
CA HIS A 89 8.48 6.24 9.13
C HIS A 89 9.28 6.36 7.81
N ASP A 90 10.49 5.81 7.79
CA ASP A 90 11.39 5.79 6.62
C ASP A 90 11.28 4.44 5.89
N ASP A 91 11.71 4.37 4.63
CA ASP A 91 11.72 3.14 3.81
C ASP A 91 10.38 2.39 3.79
N LEU A 92 9.30 3.15 3.60
CA LEU A 92 7.94 2.62 3.67
C LEU A 92 7.67 1.56 2.59
N PRO A 93 7.02 0.43 2.93
CA PRO A 93 6.70 -0.61 1.97
C PRO A 93 5.49 -0.19 1.12
N ILE A 94 5.74 0.36 -0.07
CA ILE A 94 4.70 0.84 -0.97
C ILE A 94 4.62 -0.01 -2.24
N ILE A 95 3.42 -0.46 -2.57
CA ILE A 95 3.05 -1.04 -3.86
C ILE A 95 2.12 -0.06 -4.56
N LEU A 96 2.52 0.37 -5.75
CA LEU A 96 1.65 1.07 -6.70
C LEU A 96 1.25 0.10 -7.81
N ALA A 97 -0.05 -0.20 -7.91
CA ALA A 97 -0.61 -1.08 -8.92
C ALA A 97 -1.56 -0.35 -9.86
N GLY A 98 -1.59 -0.81 -11.12
CA GLY A 98 -2.33 -0.18 -12.21
C GLY A 98 -1.45 0.75 -13.05
N ASN A 99 -1.97 1.16 -14.21
CA ASN A 99 -1.22 1.94 -15.20
C ASN A 99 -1.69 3.39 -15.30
N ALA A 100 -2.71 3.80 -14.54
CA ALA A 100 -3.33 5.12 -14.67
C ALA A 100 -3.71 5.46 -16.13
N GLY A 101 -4.26 4.49 -16.88
CA GLY A 101 -4.58 4.67 -18.31
C GLY A 101 -3.34 4.84 -19.19
N GLY A 102 -2.24 4.15 -18.85
CA GLY A 102 -0.98 4.16 -19.59
C GLY A 102 0.04 5.24 -19.17
N LYS A 103 -0.22 5.97 -18.07
CA LYS A 103 0.69 7.01 -17.54
C LYS A 103 1.80 6.46 -16.66
N PHE A 104 1.61 5.27 -16.07
CA PHE A 104 2.60 4.62 -15.19
C PHE A 104 3.22 3.38 -15.84
N GLN A 105 4.53 3.22 -15.62
CA GLN A 105 5.26 2.04 -16.06
C GLN A 105 5.39 1.04 -14.91
N THR A 106 4.64 -0.07 -15.01
CA THR A 106 4.56 -1.14 -14.00
C THR A 106 5.62 -2.23 -14.18
N GLY A 107 5.71 -3.16 -13.22
CA GLY A 107 6.59 -4.33 -13.31
C GLY A 107 8.05 -4.03 -12.95
N ARG A 108 8.27 -3.00 -12.13
CA ARG A 108 9.58 -2.50 -11.73
C ARG A 108 9.63 -2.35 -10.21
N HIS A 109 10.82 -2.52 -9.66
CA HIS A 109 11.16 -2.03 -8.32
C HIS A 109 11.92 -0.71 -8.50
N VAL A 110 11.49 0.33 -7.79
CA VAL A 110 12.08 1.67 -7.89
C VAL A 110 12.51 2.10 -6.51
N GLU A 111 13.81 2.32 -6.34
CA GLU A 111 14.36 2.93 -5.16
C GLU A 111 14.18 4.45 -5.25
N ILE A 112 13.60 5.04 -4.22
CA ILE A 112 13.34 6.47 -4.14
C ILE A 112 14.42 7.09 -3.24
N PRO A 113 14.99 8.25 -3.59
CA PRO A 113 16.01 8.88 -2.77
C PRO A 113 15.53 9.11 -1.33
N ASP A 114 16.44 8.94 -0.38
CA ASP A 114 16.20 9.19 1.04
C ASP A 114 15.56 10.54 1.29
N ASN A 115 14.71 10.61 2.33
CA ASN A 115 13.96 11.80 2.72
C ASN A 115 13.00 12.35 1.65
N THR A 116 12.65 11.55 0.63
CA THR A 116 11.55 11.91 -0.28
C THR A 116 10.21 11.68 0.43
N PRO A 117 9.38 12.72 0.62
CA PRO A 117 8.08 12.54 1.26
C PRO A 117 7.16 11.61 0.45
N LEU A 118 6.51 10.65 1.12
CA LEU A 118 5.49 9.81 0.49
C LEU A 118 4.36 10.65 -0.13
N ASN A 119 4.07 11.81 0.44
CA ASN A 119 3.09 12.75 -0.11
C ASN A 119 3.42 13.20 -1.53
N ASN A 120 4.69 13.12 -1.99
CA ASN A 120 5.04 13.39 -3.40
C ASN A 120 4.45 12.33 -4.36
N LEU A 121 4.29 11.07 -3.92
CA LEU A 121 3.56 10.05 -4.67
C LEU A 121 2.09 10.45 -4.77
N TYR A 122 1.46 10.82 -3.66
CA TYR A 122 0.05 11.22 -3.65
C TYR A 122 -0.21 12.48 -4.48
N MET A 123 0.71 13.45 -4.50
CA MET A 123 0.66 14.59 -5.42
C MET A 123 0.67 14.12 -6.88
N ARG A 124 1.46 13.10 -7.23
CA ARG A 124 1.43 12.49 -8.57
C ARG A 124 0.08 11.85 -8.88
N LEU A 125 -0.49 11.08 -7.95
CA LEU A 125 -1.79 10.42 -8.15
C LEU A 125 -2.94 11.44 -8.30
N LEU A 126 -2.95 12.50 -7.48
CA LEU A 126 -3.94 13.57 -7.56
C LEU A 126 -3.90 14.25 -8.93
N ARG A 127 -2.69 14.51 -9.45
CA ARG A 127 -2.51 15.08 -10.78
C ARG A 127 -3.08 14.19 -11.88
N GLU A 128 -2.79 12.89 -11.87
CA GLU A 128 -3.34 11.96 -12.87
C GLU A 128 -4.86 11.79 -12.73
N ALA A 129 -5.40 11.97 -11.52
CA ALA A 129 -6.84 12.01 -11.28
C ALA A 129 -7.50 13.34 -11.71
N GLY A 130 -6.73 14.31 -12.24
CA GLY A 130 -7.22 15.62 -12.67
C GLY A 130 -7.49 16.61 -11.54
N ALA A 131 -7.06 16.30 -10.31
CA ALA A 131 -7.21 17.20 -9.17
C ALA A 131 -6.13 18.29 -9.20
N SER A 132 -6.56 19.56 -9.13
CA SER A 132 -5.66 20.70 -8.97
C SER A 132 -5.41 20.92 -7.49
N VAL A 133 -4.28 20.40 -7.01
CA VAL A 133 -3.83 20.54 -5.62
C VAL A 133 -2.40 21.03 -5.65
N ASP A 134 -2.12 22.12 -4.93
CA ASP A 134 -0.78 22.72 -4.89
C ASP A 134 0.16 21.97 -3.94
N ARG A 135 -0.38 21.42 -2.85
CA ARG A 135 0.38 20.73 -1.81
C ARG A 135 -0.51 19.88 -0.91
N ILE A 136 0.00 18.74 -0.42
CA ILE A 136 -0.60 18.00 0.70
C ILE A 136 0.50 17.68 1.74
N GLY A 137 0.21 17.93 3.02
CA GLY A 137 1.14 17.65 4.11
C GLY A 137 2.55 18.23 3.89
N ASP A 138 3.54 17.34 3.95
CA ASP A 138 4.97 17.61 3.74
C ASP A 138 5.42 17.44 2.27
N SER A 139 4.51 17.30 1.30
CA SER A 139 4.90 17.17 -0.10
C SER A 139 5.77 18.36 -0.53
N SER A 140 6.92 18.04 -1.11
CA SER A 140 7.91 18.99 -1.65
C SER A 140 7.90 19.04 -3.18
N GLY A 141 7.12 18.17 -3.84
CA GLY A 141 7.01 18.12 -5.29
C GLY A 141 6.18 16.93 -5.78
N LEU A 142 6.54 16.44 -6.97
CA LEU A 142 5.89 15.28 -7.60
C LEU A 142 6.87 14.14 -7.73
N LEU A 143 6.41 12.94 -7.45
CA LEU A 143 7.15 11.74 -7.78
C LEU A 143 7.03 11.45 -9.29
N THR A 144 8.15 11.47 -10.00
CA THR A 144 8.22 11.30 -11.46
C THR A 144 8.72 9.91 -11.87
N GLN A 145 9.22 9.12 -10.93
CA GLN A 145 9.83 7.81 -11.18
C GLN A 145 8.82 6.68 -11.40
N VAL A 146 7.52 6.97 -11.26
CA VAL A 146 6.37 6.05 -11.47
C VAL A 146 5.75 6.20 -12.85
#